data_AF-A0A178WF87-F1
#
_entry.id   AF-A0A178WF87-F1
#
_cell.length_a   1.000
_cell.length_b   1.000
_cell.length_c   1.000
_cell.angle_alpha   90.00
_cell.angle_beta   90.00
_cell.angle_gamma   90.00
#
_symmetry.space_group_name_H-M   'P 1'
#
loop_
_entity.id
_entity.type
_entity.pdbx_description
1 polymer ?
#
loop_
_entity_poly.entity_id
_entity_poly.type
_entity_poly.pdbx_seq_one_letter_code
_entity_poly.pdbx_strand_id
1 'polypeptide(L)' 'MPKVKRERECVMCLSEEMSVIFLPCAHQVLCFKCNQLHEKEGMMDCPSCRGTIHRRIQARFARSG' A
#
# COMPACT_ATOMS: atom_id res chain seq x y z
N MET A 1 23.55 11.85 7.93
CA MET A 1 22.22 11.26 8.17
C MET A 1 21.68 10.74 6.83
N PRO A 2 21.61 9.42 6.59
CA PRO A 2 21.23 8.93 5.28
C PRO A 2 19.70 9.03 5.07
N LYS A 3 19.36 9.76 4.00
CA LYS A 3 18.11 9.92 3.23
C LYS A 3 16.82 9.27 3.76
N VAL A 4 15.88 10.16 4.08
CA VAL A 4 14.43 9.95 4.18
C VAL A 4 13.92 9.08 3.03
N LYS A 5 13.54 7.81 3.28
CA LYS A 5 12.86 6.93 2.32
C LYS A 5 11.34 6.86 2.56
N ARG A 6 10.74 7.97 3.02
CA ARG A 6 9.30 8.04 3.34
C ARG A 6 8.39 7.72 2.15
N GLU A 7 8.87 7.93 0.94
CA GLU A 7 8.13 7.64 -0.29
C GLU A 7 7.76 6.16 -0.45
N ARG A 8 8.42 5.24 0.28
CA ARG A 8 8.15 3.79 0.22
C ARG A 8 7.45 3.25 1.45
N GLU A 9 7.17 4.08 2.46
CA GLU A 9 6.56 3.63 3.71
C GLU A 9 5.04 3.63 3.61
N CYS A 10 4.40 2.57 4.10
CA CYS A 10 2.95 2.46 4.18
C CYS A 10 2.33 3.74 4.75
N VAL A 11 1.37 4.31 4.03
CA VAL A 11 0.76 5.59 4.42
C VAL A 11 -0.05 5.52 5.71
N MET A 12 -0.40 4.30 6.16
CA MET A 12 -1.12 4.08 7.42
C MET A 12 -0.19 3.91 8.63
N CYS A 13 0.86 3.08 8.52
CA CYS A 13 1.72 2.78 9.67
C CYS A 13 3.06 3.51 9.69
N LEU A 14 3.47 4.12 8.56
CA LEU A 14 4.74 4.84 8.40
C LEU A 14 5.96 4.04 8.91
N SER A 15 5.92 2.72 8.72
CA SER A 15 6.89 1.80 9.33
C SER A 15 7.29 0.66 8.38
N GLU A 16 6.31 0.03 7.74
CA GLU A 16 6.55 -1.08 6.81
C GLU A 16 6.54 -0.58 5.36
N GLU A 17 7.24 -1.27 4.47
CA GLU A 17 7.27 -0.92 3.05
C GLU A 17 5.90 -1.16 2.39
N MET A 18 5.50 -0.23 1.51
CA MET A 18 4.30 -0.38 0.69
C MET A 18 4.45 -1.62 -0.21
N SER A 19 3.45 -2.49 -0.20
CA SER A 19 3.48 -3.78 -0.93
C SER A 19 2.15 -4.14 -1.57
N VAL A 20 1.15 -3.26 -1.52
CA VAL A 20 -0.18 -3.50 -2.09
C VAL A 20 -0.57 -2.39 -3.06
N ILE A 21 -0.93 -2.81 -4.28
CA ILE A 21 -1.43 -1.96 -5.37
C ILE A 21 -2.96 -2.05 -5.40
N PHE A 22 -3.63 -0.90 -5.48
CA PHE A 22 -5.08 -0.82 -5.65
C PHE A 22 -5.46 -0.52 -7.09
N LEU A 23 -6.42 -1.28 -7.63
CA LEU A 23 -6.98 -1.05 -8.96
C LEU A 23 -8.40 -0.45 -8.85
N PRO A 24 -8.78 0.45 -9.77
CA PRO A 24 -8.08 0.80 -11.01
C PRO A 24 -7.03 1.92 -10.88
N CYS A 25 -6.88 2.57 -9.72
CA CYS A 25 -6.02 3.75 -9.59
C CYS A 25 -4.51 3.49 -9.65
N ALA A 26 -4.08 2.22 -9.57
CA ALA A 26 -2.69 1.76 -9.58
C ALA A 26 -1.79 2.30 -8.45
N HIS A 27 -2.37 2.89 -7.40
CA HIS A 27 -1.59 3.38 -6.25
C HIS A 27 -1.07 2.22 -5.39
N GLN A 28 0.24 2.22 -5.13
CA GLN A 28 0.90 1.36 -4.16
C GLN A 28 1.04 2.13 -2.84
N VAL A 29 0.20 1.86 -1.84
CA VAL A 29 0.07 2.76 -0.67
C VAL A 29 0.10 2.06 0.68
N LEU A 30 -0.31 0.78 0.75
CA LEU A 30 -0.34 0.04 2.01
C LEU A 30 0.72 -1.07 2.03
N CYS A 31 1.21 -1.37 3.23
CA CYS A 31 1.86 -2.66 3.49
C CYS A 31 0.81 -3.78 3.60
N PHE A 32 1.26 -5.03 3.57
CA PHE A 32 0.39 -6.20 3.67
C PHE A 32 -0.51 -6.19 4.92
N LYS A 33 0.05 -5.89 6.10
CA LYS A 33 -0.69 -5.90 7.38
C LYS A 33 -1.79 -4.84 7.40
N CYS A 34 -1.45 -3.60 7.01
CA CYS A 34 -2.42 -2.52 6.93
C CYS A 34 -3.50 -2.77 5.87
N ASN A 35 -3.15 -3.43 4.76
CA ASN A 35 -4.15 -3.84 3.78
C ASN A 35 -5.16 -4.84 4.35
N GLN A 36 -4.74 -5.82 5.15
CA GLN A 36 -5.67 -6.77 5.78
C GLN A 36 -6.62 -6.07 6.76
N LEU A 37 -6.11 -5.11 7.54
CA LEU A 37 -6.95 -4.29 8.43
C LEU A 37 -7.96 -3.47 7.63
N HIS A 38 -7.48 -2.76 6.60
CA HIS A 38 -8.29 -1.93 5.72
C HIS A 38 -9.41 -2.73 5.04
N GLU A 39 -9.13 -3.96 4.61
CA GLU A 39 -10.14 -4.85 4.03
C GLU A 39 -11.12 -5.38 5.08
N LYS A 40 -10.65 -5.74 6.28
CA LYS A 40 -11.48 -6.20 7.40
C LYS A 40 -12.45 -5.13 7.88
N GLU A 41 -12.05 -3.86 7.86
CA GLU A 41 -12.90 -2.71 8.21
C GLU A 41 -13.92 -2.35 7.11
N GLY A 42 -13.94 -3.08 5.99
CA GLY A 42 -14.86 -2.83 4.89
C GLY A 42 -14.51 -1.58 4.06
N MET A 43 -13.31 -1.05 4.22
CA MET A 43 -12.90 0.17 3.51
C MET A 43 -12.61 -0.16 2.05
N MET A 44 -13.38 0.47 1.16
CA MET A 44 -13.29 0.27 -0.28
C MET A 44 -12.59 1.42 -1.02
N ASP A 45 -12.11 2.46 -0.34
CA ASP A 45 -11.49 3.61 -1.01
C ASP A 45 -9.97 3.62 -0.85
N CYS A 46 -9.27 4.04 -1.90
CA CYS A 46 -7.82 4.21 -1.87
C CYS A 46 -7.44 5.37 -0.91
N PRO A 47 -6.57 5.16 0.10
CA PRO A 47 -6.14 6.21 1.02
C PRO A 47 -5.47 7.43 0.37
N SER A 48 -4.93 7.28 -0.85
CA SER A 48 -4.21 8.36 -1.54
C SER A 48 -5.11 9.20 -2.43
N CYS A 49 -5.99 8.59 -3.23
CA CYS A 49 -6.82 9.31 -4.20
C CYS A 49 -8.32 9.23 -3.94
N ARG A 50 -8.76 8.48 -2.91
CA ARG A 50 -10.16 8.20 -2.59
C ARG A 50 -10.96 7.50 -3.72
N GLY A 51 -10.29 7.00 -4.75
CA GLY A 51 -10.93 6.18 -5.78
C GLY A 51 -11.31 4.81 -5.24
N THR A 52 -12.44 4.27 -5.71
CA THR A 52 -12.94 2.96 -5.31
C THR A 52 -11.97 1.84 -5.70
N ILE A 53 -11.69 0.94 -4.76
CA ILE A 53 -10.83 -0.22 -4.87
C ILE A 53 -11.67 -1.39 -5.36
N HIS A 54 -11.41 -1.84 -6.57
CA HIS A 54 -12.06 -3.02 -7.14
C HIS A 54 -11.22 -4.28 -6.92
N ARG A 55 -9.89 -4.12 -6.87
CA ARG A 55 -8.96 -5.23 -6.69
C ARG A 55 -7.71 -4.78 -5.95
N ARG A 56 -7.18 -5.69 -5.13
CA ARG A 56 -5.95 -5.54 -4.36
C ARG A 56 -4.91 -6.51 -4.91
N ILE A 57 -3.70 -6.05 -5.22
CA ILE A 57 -2.60 -6.88 -5.70
C ILE A 57 -1.41 -6.74 -4.77
N GLN A 58 -0.92 -7.85 -4.22
CA GLN A 58 0.30 -7.86 -3.44
C GLN A 58 1.52 -7.89 -4.37
N ALA A 59 2.25 -6.78 -4.43
CA ALA A 59 3.51 -6.70 -5.13
C ALA A 59 4.58 -7.50 -4.37
N ARG A 60 5.24 -8.41 -5.08
CA ARG A 60 6.46 -9.07 -4.62
C ARG A 60 7.56 -8.64 -5.57
N PHE A 61 8.45 -7.77 -5.14
CA PHE A 61 9.63 -7.48 -5.94
C PHE A 61 10.54 -8.71 -5.88
N ALA A 62 10.92 -9.24 -7.05
CA ALA A 62 12.04 -10.18 -7.09
C ALA A 62 13.24 -9.45 -6.49
N ARG A 63 13.83 -10.01 -5.43
CA ARG A 63 15.09 -9.50 -4.91
C ARG A 63 16.11 -9.68 -6.03
N SER A 64 16.45 -8.61 -6.72
CA SER A 64 17.64 -8.57 -7.57
C SER A 64 18.82 -8.88 -6.65
N GLY A 65 19.37 -10.09 -6.80
CA GLY A 65 20.59 -10.52 -6.12
C GLY A 65 21.78 -9.71 -6.61
#